data_AF-A0A3M7MVF2-F1
#
_entry.id   AF-A0A3M7MVF2-F1
#
_cell.length_a   1.000
_cell.length_b   1.000
_cell.length_c   1.000
_cell.angle_alpha   90.00
_cell.angle_beta   90.00
_cell.angle_gamma   90.00
#
_symmetry.space_group_name_H-M   'P 1'
#
loop_
_entity.id
_entity.type
_entity.pdbx_description
1 polymer ?
#
loop_
_entity_poly.entity_id
_entity_poly.type
_entity_poly.pdbx_seq_one_letter_code
_entity_poly.pdbx_strand_id
1 'polypeptide(L)'
;MEINGEASIRENEIRRGRGISTGLAGLDAVLAPTGSSNRNRSSSLSSSSGIRQGRVTEIYGPPGVGKTTFGLQLASNVLSRFYYREVSSLAHILTLVMHPTPLFPPPNTRLIIIDDLSNLILSSLPWTPGPDKKLVDKAAVAATLKRDPVRRTQTIESLSSGLSSLAASRQLAVVVLNKCGTTQQPGTRAVLRPALAGQAWDSGIYARIVLYRDSTAPRHRESAEWPR
;
A
#
# COMPACT_ATOMS: atom_id res chain seq x y z
N MET A 1 -35.13 -8.45 22.92
CA MET A 1 -34.05 -9.00 22.07
C MET A 1 -33.23 -7.88 21.39
N GLU A 2 -33.09 -6.71 22.01
CA GLU A 2 -32.53 -5.48 21.37
C GLU A 2 -31.16 -5.03 21.93
N ILE A 3 -30.62 -5.72 22.93
CA ILE A 3 -29.41 -5.32 23.67
C ILE A 3 -28.09 -5.53 22.89
N ASN A 4 -28.09 -6.28 21.78
CA ASN A 4 -26.88 -6.56 20.99
C ASN A 4 -26.56 -5.49 19.94
N GLY A 5 -27.51 -4.61 19.60
CA GLY A 5 -27.34 -3.58 18.56
C GLY A 5 -26.44 -2.44 19.00
N GLU A 6 -26.67 -1.88 20.20
CA GLU A 6 -25.91 -0.73 20.69
C GLU A 6 -24.44 -1.06 21.00
N ALA A 7 -24.17 -2.27 21.51
CA ALA A 7 -22.80 -2.72 21.79
C ALA A 7 -21.97 -2.85 20.49
N SER A 8 -22.58 -3.38 19.42
CA SER A 8 -21.94 -3.50 18.11
C SER A 8 -21.71 -2.13 17.44
N ILE A 9 -22.63 -1.18 17.64
CA ILE A 9 -22.48 0.20 17.15
C ILE A 9 -21.34 0.91 17.89
N ARG A 10 -21.30 0.83 19.23
CA ARG A 10 -20.24 1.43 20.04
C ARG A 10 -18.88 0.83 19.74
N GLU A 11 -18.78 -0.48 19.54
CA GLU A 11 -17.51 -1.10 19.16
C GLU A 11 -17.06 -0.69 17.75
N ASN A 12 -17.98 -0.57 16.78
CA ASN A 12 -17.66 -0.03 15.45
C ASN A 12 -17.24 1.44 15.49
N GLU A 13 -17.79 2.25 16.40
CA GLU A 13 -17.42 3.65 16.59
C GLU A 13 -16.06 3.80 17.29
N ILE A 14 -15.73 2.92 18.24
CA ILE A 14 -14.39 2.80 18.87
C ILE A 14 -13.33 2.33 17.85
N ARG A 15 -13.73 1.59 16.80
CA ARG A 15 -12.86 1.16 15.69
C ARG A 15 -12.61 2.27 14.66
N ARG A 16 -13.49 3.27 14.56
CA ARG A 16 -13.34 4.39 13.61
C ARG A 16 -12.12 5.21 13.99
N GLY A 17 -11.09 5.10 13.16
CA GLY A 17 -9.86 5.86 13.33
C GLY A 17 -8.86 5.25 14.31
N ARG A 18 -8.82 3.94 14.55
CA ARG A 18 -7.63 3.31 15.19
C ARG A 18 -6.53 3.00 14.17
N GLY A 19 -5.29 3.14 14.62
CA GLY A 19 -4.09 2.77 13.89
C GLY A 19 -3.63 1.37 14.34
N ILE A 20 -2.97 0.66 13.44
CA ILE A 20 -2.29 -0.61 13.72
C ILE A 20 -0.84 -0.28 13.95
N SER A 21 -0.34 -0.56 15.15
CA SER A 21 1.08 -0.33 15.46
C SER A 21 1.97 -1.04 14.44
N THR A 22 3.04 -0.37 14.05
CA THR A 22 4.11 -0.91 13.20
C THR A 22 5.13 -1.72 13.98
N GLY A 23 5.06 -1.69 15.33
CA GLY A 23 6.12 -2.19 16.20
C GLY A 23 7.33 -1.24 16.29
N LEU A 24 7.30 -0.11 15.57
CA LEU A 24 8.35 0.90 15.56
C LEU A 24 7.79 2.21 16.12
N ALA A 25 8.06 2.50 17.40
CA ALA A 25 7.49 3.66 18.10
C ALA A 25 7.72 5.00 17.36
N GLY A 26 8.90 5.18 16.76
CA GLY A 26 9.21 6.37 15.96
C GLY A 26 8.33 6.50 14.72
N LEU A 27 8.10 5.39 14.00
CA LEU A 27 7.22 5.38 12.83
C LEU A 27 5.74 5.56 13.23
N ASP A 28 5.32 4.91 14.32
CA ASP A 28 3.96 5.03 14.86
C ASP A 28 3.62 6.46 15.26
N ALA A 29 4.59 7.19 15.84
CA ALA A 29 4.46 8.60 16.17
C ALA A 29 4.33 9.49 14.92
N VAL A 30 5.13 9.22 13.87
CA VAL A 30 5.05 9.96 12.59
C VAL A 30 3.72 9.71 11.87
N LEU A 31 3.17 8.50 11.96
CA LEU A 31 1.90 8.14 11.33
C LEU A 31 0.65 8.62 12.09
N ALA A 32 0.83 9.10 13.32
CA ALA A 32 -0.24 9.63 14.13
C ALA A 32 -0.90 10.85 13.43
N PRO A 33 -2.22 11.07 13.62
CA PRO A 33 -2.90 12.25 13.07
C PRO A 33 -2.22 13.53 13.58
N THR A 34 -1.70 14.35 12.66
CA THR A 34 -0.96 15.59 12.94
C THR A 34 -1.81 16.73 13.53
N GLY A 35 -3.09 16.48 13.87
CA GLY A 35 -4.06 17.49 14.29
C GLY A 35 -4.49 17.48 15.76
N SER A 36 -3.89 16.67 16.64
CA SER A 36 -4.22 16.66 18.08
C SER A 36 -3.20 17.44 18.91
N SER A 37 -3.09 18.74 18.64
CA SER A 37 -2.27 19.69 19.41
C SER A 37 -2.99 20.23 20.66
N ASN A 38 -3.85 19.43 21.31
CA ASN A 38 -4.47 19.82 22.57
C ASN A 38 -3.83 19.04 23.72
N ARG A 39 -2.76 19.60 24.30
CA ARG A 39 -1.94 19.01 25.37
C ARG A 39 -2.67 18.81 26.71
N ASN A 40 -3.95 19.14 26.81
CA ASN A 40 -4.76 19.00 28.03
C ASN A 40 -5.99 18.12 27.81
N ARG A 41 -5.83 16.81 27.64
CA ARG A 41 -6.84 15.82 28.06
C ARG A 41 -6.15 14.58 28.61
N SER A 42 -6.54 14.26 29.84
CA SER A 42 -6.30 12.99 30.51
C SER A 42 -6.63 11.80 29.61
N SER A 43 -5.80 10.76 29.73
CA SER A 43 -5.96 9.39 29.22
C SER A 43 -7.42 8.95 28.99
N SER A 44 -7.75 8.51 27.75
CA SER A 44 -8.67 7.35 27.51
C SER A 44 -9.20 7.15 26.07
N LEU A 45 -8.79 7.89 25.03
CA LEU A 45 -9.10 7.47 23.64
C LEU A 45 -7.84 7.40 22.79
N SER A 46 -7.37 6.17 22.56
CA SER A 46 -6.18 5.80 21.79
C SER A 46 -5.99 6.67 20.55
N SER A 47 -5.11 7.66 20.63
CA SER A 47 -4.62 8.38 19.45
C SER A 47 -4.08 7.34 18.48
N SER A 48 -4.70 7.28 17.31
CA SER A 48 -4.47 6.37 16.19
C SER A 48 -3.02 6.33 15.71
N SER A 49 -2.12 5.68 16.45
CA SER A 49 -0.71 5.56 16.07
C SER A 49 -0.51 4.34 15.17
N GLY A 50 0.36 4.49 14.16
CA GLY A 50 0.64 3.43 13.18
C GLY A 50 -0.26 3.45 11.93
N ILE A 51 -0.37 2.32 11.24
CA ILE A 51 -1.07 2.18 9.95
C ILE A 51 -2.58 2.39 10.14
N ARG A 52 -3.16 3.38 9.47
CA ARG A 52 -4.57 3.74 9.67
C ARG A 52 -5.54 2.69 9.11
N GLN A 53 -6.49 2.27 9.94
CA GLN A 53 -7.66 1.52 9.49
C GLN A 53 -8.60 2.42 8.67
N GLY A 54 -9.33 1.84 7.73
CA GLY A 54 -10.17 2.59 6.79
C GLY A 54 -9.41 3.15 5.59
N ARG A 55 -8.10 2.87 5.47
CA ARG A 55 -7.20 3.49 4.50
C ARG A 55 -6.26 2.45 3.87
N VAL A 56 -5.73 2.80 2.70
CA VAL A 56 -4.72 2.03 1.97
C VAL A 56 -3.35 2.66 2.18
N THR A 57 -2.39 1.89 2.68
CA THR A 57 -0.99 2.30 2.81
C THR A 57 -0.12 1.50 1.86
N GLU A 58 0.70 2.19 1.07
CA GLU A 58 1.66 1.58 0.16
C GLU A 58 3.05 1.55 0.78
N ILE A 59 3.72 0.40 0.66
CA ILE A 59 5.09 0.21 1.12
C ILE A 59 5.93 -0.21 -0.07
N TYR A 60 6.99 0.53 -0.35
CA TYR A 60 7.91 0.21 -1.44
C TYR A 60 9.37 0.42 -1.06
N GLY A 61 10.27 -0.17 -1.85
CA GLY A 61 11.70 -0.08 -1.63
C GLY A 61 12.48 -1.18 -2.35
N PRO A 62 13.82 -1.09 -2.38
CA PRO A 62 14.67 -2.02 -3.12
C PRO A 62 14.44 -3.51 -2.77
N PRO A 63 14.82 -4.46 -3.64
CA PRO A 63 14.79 -5.87 -3.29
C PRO A 63 15.68 -6.14 -2.06
N GLY A 64 15.26 -7.06 -1.19
CA GLY A 64 16.01 -7.42 0.02
C GLY A 64 15.95 -6.43 1.19
N VAL A 65 15.21 -5.33 1.07
CA VAL A 65 15.09 -4.31 2.14
C VAL A 65 14.22 -4.74 3.34
N GLY A 66 13.50 -5.87 3.23
CA GLY A 66 12.65 -6.38 4.31
C GLY A 66 11.17 -5.95 4.25
N LYS A 67 10.63 -5.60 3.07
CA LYS A 67 9.19 -5.27 2.89
C LYS A 67 8.26 -6.34 3.44
N THR A 68 8.48 -7.60 3.04
CA THR A 68 7.69 -8.75 3.50
C THR A 68 7.87 -8.98 5.01
N THR A 69 9.09 -8.82 5.54
CA THR A 69 9.35 -8.88 6.98
C THR A 69 8.56 -7.81 7.75
N PHE A 70 8.54 -6.57 7.23
CA PHE A 70 7.75 -5.49 7.82
C PHE A 70 6.25 -5.76 7.74
N GLY A 71 5.76 -6.32 6.62
CA GLY A 71 4.38 -6.80 6.50
C GLY A 71 4.03 -7.87 7.54
N LEU A 72 4.89 -8.85 7.75
CA LEU A 72 4.70 -9.88 8.77
C LEU A 72 4.68 -9.29 10.20
N GLN A 73 5.53 -8.30 10.48
CA GLN A 73 5.50 -7.56 11.75
C GLN A 73 4.17 -6.83 11.96
N LEU A 74 3.59 -6.24 10.91
CA LEU A 74 2.26 -5.65 10.99
C LEU A 74 1.19 -6.71 11.28
N ALA A 75 1.29 -7.87 10.62
CA ALA A 75 0.38 -8.98 10.87
C ALA A 75 0.47 -9.50 12.32
N SER A 76 1.67 -9.57 12.90
CA SER A 76 1.85 -9.99 14.29
C SER A 76 1.20 -9.02 15.29
N ASN A 77 1.05 -7.74 14.94
CA ASN A 77 0.41 -6.77 15.83
C ASN A 77 -1.13 -6.86 15.83
N VAL A 78 -1.70 -7.70 14.98
CA VAL A 78 -3.15 -7.87 14.79
C VAL A 78 -3.61 -9.30 15.16
N LEU A 79 -2.72 -10.10 15.76
CA LEU A 79 -2.84 -11.54 16.02
C LEU A 79 -4.17 -11.96 16.65
N SER A 80 -5.12 -12.26 15.78
CA SER A 80 -6.20 -13.17 16.11
C SER A 80 -6.52 -14.16 15.00
N ARG A 81 -6.36 -13.84 13.71
CA ARG A 81 -6.50 -14.80 12.58
C ARG A 81 -5.71 -14.31 11.35
N PHE A 82 -4.47 -14.77 11.17
CA PHE A 82 -3.71 -14.49 9.95
C PHE A 82 -4.25 -15.37 8.82
N TYR A 83 -4.70 -14.76 7.73
CA TYR A 83 -5.22 -15.46 6.56
C TYR A 83 -4.35 -15.16 5.35
N TYR A 84 -3.51 -16.12 4.98
CA TYR A 84 -2.76 -16.07 3.74
C TYR A 84 -3.62 -16.62 2.60
N ARG A 85 -3.73 -15.86 1.51
CA ARG A 85 -4.36 -16.32 0.27
C ARG A 85 -3.46 -15.95 -0.89
N GLU A 86 -2.98 -16.96 -1.59
CA GLU A 86 -2.29 -16.78 -2.85
C GLU A 86 -3.29 -16.37 -3.93
N VAL A 87 -2.94 -15.33 -4.69
CA VAL A 87 -3.75 -14.83 -5.81
C VAL A 87 -2.87 -14.81 -7.05
N SER A 88 -3.17 -15.70 -8.00
CA SER A 88 -2.36 -15.89 -9.21
C SER A 88 -2.78 -15.02 -10.40
N SER A 89 -3.88 -14.26 -10.30
CA SER A 89 -4.36 -13.41 -11.41
C SER A 89 -4.94 -12.07 -10.95
N LEU A 90 -4.78 -11.04 -11.80
CA LEU A 90 -5.37 -9.72 -11.57
C LEU A 90 -6.90 -9.77 -11.52
N ALA A 91 -7.51 -10.65 -12.32
CA ALA A 91 -8.96 -10.85 -12.30
C ALA A 91 -9.44 -11.31 -10.93
N HIS A 92 -8.73 -12.26 -10.29
CA HIS A 92 -9.11 -12.78 -8.99
C HIS A 92 -9.02 -11.70 -7.89
N ILE A 93 -7.95 -10.88 -7.87
CA ILE A 93 -7.89 -9.79 -6.89
C ILE A 93 -8.98 -8.73 -7.15
N LEU A 94 -9.26 -8.39 -8.41
CA LEU A 94 -10.34 -7.48 -8.76
C LEU A 94 -11.70 -8.01 -8.28
N THR A 95 -11.99 -9.30 -8.49
CA THR A 95 -13.22 -9.91 -7.99
C THR A 95 -13.31 -9.82 -6.47
N LEU A 96 -12.23 -10.12 -5.74
CA LEU A 96 -12.23 -10.03 -4.27
C LEU A 96 -12.46 -8.61 -3.74
N VAL A 97 -11.98 -7.60 -4.47
CA VAL A 97 -12.05 -6.20 -4.06
C VAL A 97 -13.36 -5.54 -4.48
N MET A 98 -13.82 -5.78 -5.72
CA MET A 98 -15.04 -5.17 -6.27
C MET A 98 -16.31 -5.92 -5.88
N HIS A 99 -16.21 -7.24 -5.65
CA HIS A 99 -17.32 -8.10 -5.28
C HIS A 99 -16.97 -8.90 -4.01
N PRO A 100 -16.74 -8.22 -2.88
CA PRO A 100 -16.34 -8.89 -1.65
C PRO A 100 -17.46 -9.82 -1.19
N THR A 101 -17.15 -11.11 -1.10
CA THR A 101 -18.11 -12.12 -0.65
C THR A 101 -18.39 -11.97 0.85
N PRO A 102 -19.50 -12.50 1.37
CA PRO A 102 -19.75 -12.50 2.82
C PRO A 102 -18.64 -13.24 3.60
N LEU A 103 -17.89 -14.12 2.94
CA LEU A 103 -16.77 -14.88 3.50
C LEU A 103 -15.43 -14.14 3.43
N PHE A 104 -15.33 -13.04 2.67
CA PHE A 104 -14.07 -12.34 2.46
C PHE A 104 -14.18 -10.81 2.65
N PRO A 105 -13.26 -10.20 3.42
CA PRO A 105 -12.44 -10.86 4.43
C PRO A 105 -13.31 -11.43 5.58
N PRO A 106 -12.81 -12.42 6.35
CA PRO A 106 -13.51 -12.94 7.51
C PRO A 106 -13.93 -11.83 8.49
N PRO A 107 -15.02 -12.01 9.27
CA PRO A 107 -15.41 -11.06 10.30
C PRO A 107 -14.24 -10.74 11.25
N ASN A 108 -14.15 -9.48 11.68
CA ASN A 108 -13.08 -8.95 12.53
C ASN A 108 -11.68 -8.94 11.89
N THR A 109 -11.56 -9.09 10.57
CA THR A 109 -10.30 -8.80 9.88
C THR A 109 -9.98 -7.32 9.99
N ARG A 110 -8.82 -6.99 10.57
CA ARG A 110 -8.38 -5.60 10.78
C ARG A 110 -7.29 -5.15 9.82
N LEU A 111 -6.59 -6.09 9.18
CA LEU A 111 -5.47 -5.86 8.29
C LEU A 111 -5.54 -6.83 7.11
N ILE A 112 -5.37 -6.31 5.90
CA ILE A 112 -5.08 -7.08 4.69
C ILE A 112 -3.72 -6.63 4.18
N ILE A 113 -2.84 -7.59 3.89
CA ILE A 113 -1.54 -7.33 3.25
C ILE A 113 -1.60 -7.95 1.85
N ILE A 114 -1.34 -7.14 0.84
CA ILE A 114 -1.23 -7.57 -0.55
C ILE A 114 0.24 -7.49 -0.91
N ASP A 115 0.89 -8.64 -1.09
CA ASP A 115 2.27 -8.69 -1.54
C ASP A 115 2.35 -8.75 -3.07
N ASP A 116 3.38 -8.11 -3.63
CA ASP A 116 3.78 -8.19 -5.02
C ASP A 116 2.72 -7.81 -6.08
N LEU A 117 1.79 -6.92 -5.74
CA LEU A 117 0.75 -6.44 -6.66
C LEU A 117 1.33 -5.87 -7.98
N SER A 118 2.50 -5.23 -7.88
CA SER A 118 3.22 -4.70 -9.03
C SER A 118 3.51 -5.76 -10.09
N ASN A 119 3.91 -6.98 -9.71
CA ASN A 119 4.19 -8.04 -10.70
C ASN A 119 2.91 -8.56 -11.34
N LEU A 120 1.83 -8.68 -10.57
CA LEU A 120 0.55 -9.16 -11.05
C LEU A 120 -0.02 -8.24 -12.13
N ILE A 121 0.08 -6.93 -11.92
CA ILE A 121 -0.34 -5.93 -12.91
C ILE A 121 0.60 -5.91 -14.12
N LEU A 122 1.91 -6.07 -13.91
CA LEU A 122 2.86 -6.16 -15.03
C LEU A 122 2.61 -7.39 -15.91
N SER A 123 2.33 -8.55 -15.31
CA SER A 123 2.13 -9.79 -16.04
C SER A 123 0.79 -9.83 -16.77
N SER A 124 -0.28 -9.27 -16.20
CA SER A 124 -1.60 -9.26 -16.83
C SER A 124 -1.80 -8.13 -17.84
N LEU A 125 -1.06 -7.02 -17.69
CA LEU A 125 -1.21 -5.79 -18.48
C LEU A 125 0.16 -5.27 -18.90
N PRO A 126 0.94 -5.99 -19.71
CA PRO A 126 2.31 -5.60 -20.05
C PRO A 126 2.34 -4.21 -20.67
N TRP A 127 3.39 -3.43 -20.34
CA TRP A 127 3.63 -2.16 -20.99
C TRP A 127 4.14 -2.43 -22.41
N THR A 128 3.29 -2.23 -23.42
CA THR A 128 3.70 -2.31 -24.82
C THR A 128 4.30 -0.95 -25.22
N PRO A 129 5.62 -0.85 -25.49
CA PRO A 129 6.14 0.35 -26.14
C PRO A 129 5.41 0.52 -27.48
N GLY A 130 4.98 1.74 -27.77
CA GLY A 130 4.29 2.05 -29.02
C GLY A 130 5.16 1.60 -30.21
N PRO A 131 4.57 1.01 -31.26
CA PRO A 131 5.31 0.46 -32.38
C PRO A 131 6.12 1.54 -33.08
N ASP A 132 7.25 1.15 -33.65
CA ASP A 132 8.03 2.01 -34.52
C ASP A 132 7.16 2.47 -35.69
N LYS A 133 7.04 3.79 -35.88
CA LYS A 133 6.17 4.43 -36.89
C LYS A 133 6.48 4.00 -38.33
N LYS A 134 7.58 3.28 -38.55
CA LYS A 134 8.03 2.79 -39.86
C LYS A 134 7.43 1.43 -40.25
N LEU A 135 6.68 0.75 -39.36
CA LEU A 135 6.28 -0.64 -39.56
C LEU A 135 4.82 -0.92 -39.19
N VAL A 136 3.86 -0.04 -39.51
CA VAL A 136 2.44 -0.36 -39.25
C VAL A 136 1.52 0.16 -40.35
N ASP A 137 1.22 -0.69 -41.31
CA ASP A 137 -0.07 -0.67 -41.98
C ASP A 137 -1.10 -1.37 -41.07
N LYS A 138 -2.34 -0.83 -41.05
CA LYS A 138 -3.58 -1.30 -40.38
C LYS A 138 -3.98 -0.53 -39.11
N ALA A 139 -5.00 0.31 -39.28
CA ALA A 139 -5.72 1.04 -38.23
C ALA A 139 -6.18 0.18 -37.03
N ALA A 140 -6.40 -1.13 -37.22
CA ALA A 140 -6.77 -2.07 -36.16
C ALA A 140 -5.64 -2.31 -35.13
N VAL A 141 -4.39 -2.31 -35.57
CA VAL A 141 -3.22 -2.47 -34.68
C VAL A 141 -3.03 -1.18 -33.87
N ALA A 142 -3.13 -0.01 -34.52
CA ALA A 142 -3.09 1.28 -33.85
C ALA A 142 -4.25 1.48 -32.85
N ALA A 143 -5.46 1.00 -33.15
CA ALA A 143 -6.60 1.06 -32.24
C ALA A 143 -6.45 0.12 -31.03
N THR A 144 -5.89 -1.07 -31.23
CA THR A 144 -5.61 -2.04 -30.15
C THR A 144 -4.53 -1.50 -29.20
N LEU A 145 -3.46 -0.94 -29.75
CA LEU A 145 -2.35 -0.34 -28.99
C LEU A 145 -2.74 0.94 -28.24
N LYS A 146 -3.68 1.74 -28.77
CA LYS A 146 -4.25 2.88 -28.03
C LYS A 146 -5.19 2.43 -26.92
N ARG A 147 -5.88 1.29 -27.08
CA ARG A 147 -6.79 0.73 -26.07
C ARG A 147 -6.06 0.14 -24.87
N ASP A 148 -4.89 -0.45 -25.09
CA ASP A 148 -4.13 -1.15 -24.06
C ASP A 148 -3.71 -0.28 -22.86
N PRO A 149 -3.08 0.91 -23.05
CA PRO A 149 -2.69 1.77 -21.93
C PRO A 149 -3.89 2.42 -21.22
N VAL A 150 -4.97 2.72 -21.96
CA VAL A 150 -6.21 3.26 -21.39
C VAL A 150 -6.88 2.21 -20.50
N ARG A 151 -7.02 0.98 -21.00
CA ARG A 151 -7.56 -0.15 -20.22
C ARG A 151 -6.71 -0.45 -18.99
N ARG A 152 -5.39 -0.41 -19.12
CA ARG A 152 -4.47 -0.57 -17.98
C ARG A 152 -4.73 0.50 -16.92
N THR A 153 -4.80 1.76 -17.33
CA THR A 153 -5.05 2.88 -16.42
C THR A 153 -6.39 2.75 -15.72
N GLN A 154 -7.46 2.45 -16.47
CA GLN A 154 -8.81 2.24 -15.93
C GLN A 154 -8.88 1.05 -14.97
N THR A 155 -8.15 -0.02 -15.24
CA THR A 155 -8.10 -1.20 -14.37
C THR A 155 -7.38 -0.89 -13.06
N ILE A 156 -6.26 -0.16 -13.12
CA ILE A 156 -5.52 0.30 -11.95
C ILE A 156 -6.37 1.24 -11.10
N GLU A 157 -7.09 2.17 -11.73
CA GLU A 157 -8.01 3.11 -11.07
C GLU A 157 -9.18 2.39 -10.40
N SER A 158 -9.76 1.41 -11.10
CA SER A 158 -10.82 0.57 -10.53
C SER A 158 -10.31 -0.16 -9.30
N LEU A 159 -9.12 -0.79 -9.40
CA LEU A 159 -8.49 -1.50 -8.28
C LEU A 159 -8.19 -0.58 -7.09
N SER A 160 -7.58 0.58 -7.31
CA SER A 160 -7.23 1.53 -6.24
C SER A 160 -8.47 2.05 -5.51
N SER A 161 -9.52 2.39 -6.26
CA SER A 161 -10.80 2.83 -5.74
C SER A 161 -11.49 1.72 -4.95
N GLY A 162 -11.55 0.49 -5.46
CA GLY A 162 -12.14 -0.62 -4.74
C GLY A 162 -11.36 -1.01 -3.49
N LEU A 163 -10.02 -0.94 -3.50
CA LEU A 163 -9.22 -1.17 -2.28
C LEU A 163 -9.53 -0.13 -1.21
N SER A 164 -9.67 1.14 -1.62
CA SER A 164 -10.04 2.24 -0.73
C SER A 164 -11.44 2.06 -0.17
N SER A 165 -12.40 1.69 -1.02
CA SER A 165 -13.78 1.40 -0.65
C SER A 165 -13.88 0.21 0.30
N LEU A 166 -13.15 -0.88 0.03
CA LEU A 166 -13.09 -2.06 0.88
C LEU A 166 -12.49 -1.72 2.26
N ALA A 167 -11.39 -0.96 2.28
CA ALA A 167 -10.76 -0.51 3.52
C ALA A 167 -11.72 0.32 4.37
N ALA A 168 -12.37 1.32 3.76
CA ALA A 168 -13.29 2.23 4.43
C ALA A 168 -14.57 1.52 4.91
N SER A 169 -15.21 0.74 4.05
CA SER A 169 -16.48 0.05 4.37
C SER A 169 -16.35 -0.97 5.50
N ARG A 170 -15.21 -1.69 5.56
CA ARG A 170 -14.96 -2.71 6.59
C ARG A 170 -14.09 -2.22 7.74
N GLN A 171 -13.75 -0.93 7.76
CA GLN A 171 -12.89 -0.30 8.78
C GLN A 171 -11.59 -1.11 9.04
N LEU A 172 -10.96 -1.58 7.96
CA LEU A 172 -9.71 -2.36 8.00
C LEU A 172 -8.57 -1.58 7.36
N ALA A 173 -7.33 -1.88 7.74
CA ALA A 173 -6.16 -1.36 7.06
C ALA A 173 -5.83 -2.25 5.84
N VAL A 174 -5.60 -1.64 4.69
CA VAL A 174 -5.01 -2.34 3.54
C VAL A 174 -3.57 -1.89 3.39
N VAL A 175 -2.65 -2.83 3.34
CA VAL A 175 -1.22 -2.58 3.11
C VAL A 175 -0.82 -3.25 1.81
N VAL A 176 -0.30 -2.46 0.86
CA VAL A 176 0.18 -2.97 -0.43
C VAL A 176 1.70 -2.92 -0.41
N LEU A 177 2.35 -4.06 -0.60
CA LEU A 177 3.80 -4.17 -0.74
C LEU A 177 4.13 -4.13 -2.23
N ASN A 178 4.69 -3.03 -2.68
CA ASN A 178 5.08 -2.84 -4.08
C ASN A 178 6.60 -2.85 -4.24
N LYS A 179 7.04 -3.26 -5.43
CA LYS A 179 8.41 -3.00 -5.88
C LYS A 179 8.63 -1.51 -6.13
N CYS A 180 9.87 -1.15 -6.40
CA CYS A 180 10.27 0.19 -6.78
C CYS A 180 11.13 0.18 -8.03
N GLY A 181 11.14 1.28 -8.77
CA GLY A 181 12.05 1.55 -9.86
C GLY A 181 12.71 2.92 -9.70
N THR A 182 13.74 3.20 -10.50
CA THR A 182 14.38 4.51 -10.55
C THR A 182 13.87 5.26 -11.76
N THR A 183 13.44 6.51 -11.58
CA THR A 183 13.21 7.43 -12.69
C THR A 183 14.30 8.48 -12.69
N GLN A 184 14.80 8.82 -13.86
CA GLN A 184 15.77 9.89 -14.06
C GLN A 184 15.18 10.84 -15.10
N GLN A 185 14.92 12.08 -14.71
CA GLN A 185 14.58 13.13 -15.64
C GLN A 185 15.86 13.87 -16.05
N PRO A 186 15.99 14.32 -17.31
CA PRO A 186 17.13 15.13 -17.72
C PRO A 186 17.30 16.34 -16.80
N GLY A 187 18.50 16.54 -16.25
CA GLY A 187 18.80 17.63 -15.31
C GLY A 187 18.41 17.38 -13.84
N THR A 188 17.80 16.23 -13.52
CA THR A 188 17.40 15.88 -12.14
C THR A 188 18.13 14.61 -11.69
N ARG A 189 18.43 14.52 -10.39
CA ARG A 189 18.96 13.29 -9.78
C ARG A 189 17.98 12.15 -9.96
N ALA A 190 18.48 10.92 -10.10
CA ALA A 190 17.63 9.73 -10.09
C ALA A 190 16.80 9.68 -8.80
N VAL A 191 15.49 9.48 -8.94
CA VAL A 191 14.54 9.37 -7.83
C VAL A 191 13.96 7.97 -7.81
N LEU A 192 13.88 7.39 -6.61
CA LEU A 192 13.18 6.12 -6.40
C LEU A 192 11.67 6.36 -6.45
N ARG A 193 10.96 5.55 -7.23
CA ARG A 193 9.50 5.56 -7.32
C ARG A 193 8.91 4.18 -7.09
N PRO A 194 7.67 4.10 -6.57
CA PRO A 194 6.95 2.84 -6.54
C PRO A 194 6.74 2.31 -7.97
N ALA A 195 6.69 0.99 -8.11
CA ALA A 195 6.49 0.32 -9.41
C ALA A 195 5.08 0.58 -9.99
N LEU A 196 4.09 0.81 -9.12
CA LEU A 196 2.80 1.36 -9.48
C LEU A 196 2.80 2.85 -9.11
N ALA A 197 2.72 3.71 -10.12
CA ALA A 197 2.73 5.15 -9.95
C ALA A 197 1.81 5.81 -10.97
N GLY A 198 1.30 6.99 -10.65
CA GLY A 198 0.45 7.79 -11.51
C GLY A 198 -0.95 7.96 -10.93
N GLN A 199 -1.67 8.96 -11.45
CA GLN A 199 -2.93 9.45 -10.88
C GLN A 199 -3.96 8.35 -10.59
N ALA A 200 -4.09 7.37 -11.48
CA ALA A 200 -5.01 6.24 -11.32
C ALA A 200 -4.73 5.39 -10.06
N TRP A 201 -3.46 5.18 -9.72
CA TRP A 201 -3.07 4.46 -8.51
C TRP A 201 -3.07 5.39 -7.30
N ASP A 202 -2.46 6.58 -7.46
CA ASP A 202 -2.17 7.52 -6.39
C ASP A 202 -3.43 8.04 -5.69
N SER A 203 -4.56 8.15 -6.39
CA SER A 203 -5.84 8.62 -5.84
C SER A 203 -6.39 7.73 -4.71
N GLY A 204 -6.07 6.43 -4.72
CA GLY A 204 -6.50 5.48 -3.69
C GLY A 204 -5.51 5.31 -2.54
N ILE A 205 -4.32 5.92 -2.59
CA ILE A 205 -3.27 5.72 -1.60
C ILE A 205 -3.32 6.84 -0.56
N TYR A 206 -3.50 6.46 0.72
CA TYR A 206 -3.53 7.40 1.82
C TYR A 206 -2.13 7.78 2.32
N ALA A 207 -1.25 6.79 2.43
CA ALA A 207 0.12 6.98 2.93
C ALA A 207 1.09 6.11 2.16
N ARG A 208 2.34 6.60 2.04
CA ARG A 208 3.45 5.89 1.41
C ARG A 208 4.60 5.77 2.39
N ILE A 209 5.11 4.56 2.54
CA ILE A 209 6.29 4.26 3.35
C ILE A 209 7.36 3.74 2.41
N VAL A 210 8.52 4.40 2.43
CA VAL A 210 9.69 3.95 1.67
C VAL A 210 10.64 3.27 2.61
N LEU A 211 10.95 2.00 2.34
CA LEU A 211 11.93 1.25 3.10
C LEU A 211 13.29 1.34 2.42
N TYR A 212 14.31 1.64 3.22
CA TYR A 212 15.71 1.61 2.85
C TYR A 212 16.47 0.76 3.86
N ARG A 213 17.48 0.04 3.39
CA ARG A 213 18.41 -0.68 4.26
C ARG A 213 19.65 0.19 4.37
N ASP A 214 19.87 0.71 5.57
CA ASP A 214 21.11 1.41 5.87
C ASP A 214 22.19 0.34 6.13
N SER A 215 22.98 0.03 5.10
CA SER A 215 24.21 -0.74 5.28
C SER A 215 25.28 0.24 5.76
N THR A 216 25.26 0.58 7.05
CA THR A 216 26.45 1.13 7.66
C THR A 216 27.53 0.05 7.57
N ALA A 217 28.48 0.22 6.64
CA ALA A 217 29.80 -0.34 6.87
C ALA A 217 30.22 0.15 8.27
N PRO A 218 30.84 -0.69 9.12
CA PRO A 218 31.32 -0.23 10.42
C PRO A 218 32.12 1.04 10.16
N ARG A 219 31.74 2.14 10.82
CA ARG A 219 32.42 3.43 10.70
C ARG A 219 33.90 3.16 10.95
N HIS A 220 34.72 3.07 9.90
CA HIS A 220 36.15 3.14 10.05
C HIS A 220 36.38 4.55 10.57
N ARG A 221 36.66 4.64 11.87
CA ARG A 221 37.01 5.86 12.58
C ARG A 221 38.20 6.43 11.81
N GLU A 222 37.98 7.41 10.95
CA GLU A 222 39.05 8.21 10.35
C GLU A 222 39.78 8.91 11.49
N SER A 223 40.80 8.22 12.00
CA SER A 223 41.96 8.80 12.66
C SER A 223 43.10 8.64 11.66
N ALA A 224 43.01 9.38 10.55
CA ALA A 224 44.11 9.53 9.61
C ALA A 224 44.34 11.03 9.48
N GLU A 225 45.22 11.52 10.36
CA GLU A 225 45.88 12.81 10.20
C GLU A 225 46.49 12.87 8.80
N TRP A 226 46.17 13.92 8.05
CA TRP A 226 46.87 14.23 6.81
C TRP A 226 48.12 15.06 7.15
N PRO A 227 49.35 14.57 6.90
CA PRO A 227 50.52 15.43 7.04
C PRO A 227 50.53 16.48 5.93
N ARG A 228 50.74 17.75 6.31
CA ARG A 228 50.88 18.89 5.41
C ARG A 228 52.14 18.79 4.55
#